data_AF-A0AAE3BC94-F1
#
_entry.id   AF-A0AAE3BC94-F1
#
_cell.length_a   1.000
_cell.length_b   1.000
_cell.length_c   1.000
_cell.angle_alpha   90.00
_cell.angle_beta   90.00
_cell.angle_gamma   90.00
#
_symmetry.space_group_name_H-M   'P 1'
#
loop_
_entity.id
_entity.type
_entity.pdbx_description
1 polymer ?
#
loop_
_entity_poly.entity_id
_entity_poly.type
_entity_poly.pdbx_seq_one_letter_code
_entity_poly.pdbx_strand_id
1 'polypeptide(L)'
;MAPLTATPTTTYDVSDVGTRGLNAALQSTAAPATVTVVEPAGAHALACGLDAPIDVRIDGHVGYYAAGMNQRATVTIDGNAGVGVAENMMSGTVRVTGDASQSAGATAHGGLLVIEGNAAARCGISMKGVDIVVGGSIGHMSAFMGQAGRLVVLGDAGEALGDSLYETRIYVRGTVASLGADCIVKEMRDEHRAELRELLDAAGFDADPTEFTRYGSARRLYNFHVDNTSSY
;
A
#
# COMPACT_ATOMS: atom_id res chain seq x y z
N MET A 1 -19.23 31.06 4.00
CA MET A 1 -18.00 30.23 3.95
C MET A 1 -16.85 31.14 3.57
N ALA A 2 -15.85 31.27 4.44
CA ALA A 2 -14.60 31.91 4.05
C ALA A 2 -13.92 31.06 2.97
N PRO A 3 -13.36 31.64 1.91
CA PRO A 3 -12.60 30.87 0.94
C PRO A 3 -11.37 30.30 1.65
N LEU A 4 -11.17 28.99 1.54
CA LEU A 4 -9.92 28.33 1.94
C LEU A 4 -8.79 29.01 1.17
N THR A 5 -7.98 29.82 1.85
CA THR A 5 -6.72 30.32 1.30
C THR A 5 -5.86 29.13 0.94
N ALA A 6 -5.68 28.88 -0.36
CA ALA A 6 -4.83 27.82 -0.86
C ALA A 6 -3.41 28.00 -0.31
N THR A 7 -2.89 26.98 0.37
CA THR A 7 -1.50 26.95 0.82
C THR A 7 -0.58 27.10 -0.41
N PRO A 8 0.41 28.02 -0.39
CA PRO A 8 1.32 28.17 -1.51
C PRO A 8 2.02 26.84 -1.79
N THR A 9 1.87 26.34 -3.02
CA THR A 9 2.37 25.03 -3.45
C THR A 9 3.51 25.25 -4.45
N THR A 10 4.63 24.56 -4.25
CA THR A 10 5.75 24.58 -5.22
C THR A 10 5.49 23.54 -6.30
N THR A 11 5.64 23.91 -7.57
CA THR A 11 5.45 22.99 -8.69
C THR A 11 6.80 22.55 -9.26
N TYR A 12 6.96 21.25 -9.51
CA TYR A 12 8.08 20.69 -10.26
C TYR A 12 7.56 19.97 -11.51
N ASP A 13 8.11 20.31 -12.67
CA ASP A 13 7.88 19.60 -13.93
C ASP A 13 8.94 18.51 -14.10
N VAL A 14 8.51 17.24 -14.17
CA VAL A 14 9.44 16.10 -14.27
C VAL A 14 10.20 16.11 -15.60
N SER A 15 9.63 16.64 -16.68
CA SER A 15 10.31 16.76 -17.97
C SER A 15 11.49 17.73 -17.93
N ASP A 16 11.44 18.72 -17.03
CA ASP A 16 12.51 19.70 -16.81
C ASP A 16 13.55 19.23 -15.79
N VAL A 17 13.11 18.79 -14.59
CA VAL A 17 14.04 18.47 -13.49
C VAL A 17 14.51 17.02 -13.48
N GLY A 18 13.77 16.14 -14.16
CA GLY A 18 13.96 14.69 -14.13
C GLY A 18 13.74 14.07 -12.74
N THR A 19 13.66 12.73 -12.70
CA THR A 19 13.48 11.97 -11.44
C THR A 19 14.51 12.33 -10.37
N ARG A 20 15.80 12.45 -10.76
CA ARG A 20 16.87 12.72 -9.80
C ARG A 20 16.77 14.13 -9.23
N GLY A 21 16.47 15.13 -10.06
CA GLY A 21 16.33 16.52 -9.62
C GLY A 21 15.14 16.66 -8.68
N LEU A 22 14.01 16.04 -9.02
CA LEU A 22 12.83 16.01 -8.15
C LEU A 22 13.16 15.41 -6.78
N ASN A 23 13.70 14.18 -6.73
CA ASN A 23 14.00 13.53 -5.46
C ASN A 23 15.02 14.33 -4.63
N ALA A 24 16.04 14.89 -5.26
CA ALA A 24 17.01 15.73 -4.54
C ALA A 24 16.34 16.96 -3.92
N ALA A 25 15.39 17.60 -4.62
CA ALA A 25 14.65 18.73 -4.08
C ALA A 25 13.75 18.32 -2.89
N LEU A 26 13.01 17.21 -3.04
CA LEU A 26 12.10 16.70 -2.01
C LEU A 26 12.82 16.15 -0.76
N GLN A 27 14.02 15.61 -0.91
CA GLN A 27 14.85 15.09 0.19
C GLN A 27 15.67 16.19 0.88
N SER A 28 15.71 17.40 0.33
CA SER A 28 16.51 18.48 0.89
C SER A 28 15.93 19.03 2.20
N THR A 29 16.78 19.60 3.04
CA THR A 29 16.34 20.31 4.26
C THR A 29 15.52 21.57 3.98
N ALA A 30 15.52 22.02 2.72
CA ALA A 30 14.75 23.16 2.23
C ALA A 30 13.51 22.71 1.42
N ALA A 31 13.13 21.43 1.50
CA ALA A 31 11.97 20.91 0.78
C ALA A 31 10.72 21.72 1.12
N PRO A 32 9.93 22.15 0.11
CA PRO A 32 8.66 22.80 0.36
C PRO A 32 7.70 21.89 1.13
N ALA A 33 6.87 22.46 1.99
CA ALA A 33 5.88 21.70 2.75
C ALA A 33 4.80 21.07 1.87
N THR A 34 4.45 21.72 0.75
CA THR A 34 3.45 21.25 -0.21
C THR A 34 4.01 21.36 -1.63
N VAL A 35 3.94 20.27 -2.38
CA VAL A 35 4.52 20.14 -3.71
C VAL A 35 3.51 19.54 -4.69
N THR A 36 3.43 20.12 -5.89
CA THR A 36 2.79 19.50 -7.05
C THR A 36 3.86 19.06 -8.04
N VAL A 37 3.75 17.84 -8.53
CA VAL A 37 4.61 17.26 -9.55
C VAL A 37 3.77 17.08 -10.81
N VAL A 38 4.19 17.68 -11.92
CA VAL A 38 3.48 17.63 -13.21
C VAL A 38 4.32 16.91 -14.26
N GLU A 39 3.66 16.51 -15.34
CA GLU A 39 4.25 15.78 -16.47
C GLU A 39 5.08 14.54 -16.06
N PRO A 40 4.60 13.69 -15.12
CA PRO A 40 5.38 12.54 -14.65
C PRO A 40 5.64 11.51 -15.75
N ALA A 41 4.76 11.42 -16.78
CA ALA A 41 4.92 10.58 -17.97
C ALA A 41 5.33 9.12 -17.68
N GLY A 42 4.87 8.53 -16.57
CA GLY A 42 5.24 7.17 -16.17
C GLY A 42 6.69 7.03 -15.67
N ALA A 43 7.35 8.13 -15.32
CA ALA A 43 8.70 8.13 -14.77
C ALA A 43 8.79 7.29 -13.49
N HIS A 44 9.90 6.60 -13.36
CA HIS A 44 10.15 5.69 -12.25
C HIS A 44 10.74 6.45 -11.07
N ALA A 45 10.60 5.86 -9.88
CA ALA A 45 11.22 6.28 -8.63
C ALA A 45 10.97 7.75 -8.26
N LEU A 46 9.77 8.27 -8.54
CA LEU A 46 9.37 9.61 -8.10
C LEU A 46 9.01 9.59 -6.61
N ALA A 47 9.39 10.66 -5.90
CA ALA A 47 9.06 10.86 -4.48
C ALA A 47 9.57 9.74 -3.55
N CYS A 48 10.74 9.15 -3.84
CA CYS A 48 11.33 8.11 -3.01
C CYS A 48 12.11 8.68 -1.82
N GLY A 49 12.17 7.93 -0.72
CA GLY A 49 13.07 8.21 0.41
C GLY A 49 12.76 9.49 1.16
N LEU A 50 11.48 9.85 1.28
CA LEU A 50 11.05 11.08 1.92
C LEU A 50 10.98 10.93 3.44
N ASP A 51 11.89 11.62 4.15
CA ASP A 51 11.98 11.66 5.62
C ASP A 51 11.66 13.05 6.20
N ALA A 52 10.73 13.75 5.56
CA ALA A 52 10.20 15.03 6.04
C ALA A 52 8.66 15.03 5.93
N PRO A 53 7.96 15.79 6.81
CA PRO A 53 6.50 15.93 6.74
C PRO A 53 6.12 16.86 5.59
N ILE A 54 6.25 16.35 4.36
CA ILE A 54 5.89 17.05 3.13
C ILE A 54 4.65 16.40 2.50
N ASP A 55 3.82 17.22 1.86
CA ASP A 55 2.67 16.79 1.08
C ASP A 55 3.02 16.89 -0.41
N VAL A 56 3.06 15.75 -1.09
CA VAL A 56 3.43 15.65 -2.51
C VAL A 56 2.24 15.12 -3.29
N ARG A 57 1.75 15.91 -4.24
CA ARG A 57 0.73 15.50 -5.21
C ARG A 57 1.36 15.34 -6.59
N ILE A 58 1.25 14.16 -7.18
CA ILE A 58 1.76 13.84 -8.51
C ILE A 58 0.59 13.76 -9.47
N ASP A 59 0.52 14.70 -10.41
CA ASP A 59 -0.54 14.79 -11.41
C ASP A 59 -0.24 13.87 -12.60
N GLY A 60 -0.80 12.65 -12.56
CA GLY A 60 -0.69 11.66 -13.63
C GLY A 60 -0.06 10.35 -13.22
N HIS A 61 0.16 9.49 -14.22
CA HIS A 61 0.70 8.14 -14.02
C HIS A 61 2.18 8.16 -13.63
N VAL A 62 2.55 7.25 -12.73
CA VAL A 62 3.93 7.02 -12.29
C VAL A 62 4.37 5.60 -12.62
N GLY A 63 5.67 5.42 -12.81
CA GLY A 63 6.25 4.12 -13.07
C GLY A 63 6.67 3.38 -11.81
N TYR A 64 7.78 2.64 -11.89
CA TYR A 64 8.17 1.70 -10.84
C TYR A 64 8.66 2.42 -9.58
N TYR A 65 8.41 1.84 -8.41
CA TYR A 65 8.96 2.24 -7.11
C TYR A 65 8.60 3.65 -6.64
N ALA A 66 7.59 4.29 -7.22
CA ALA A 66 7.13 5.61 -6.77
C ALA A 66 6.75 5.58 -5.28
N ALA A 67 7.09 6.64 -4.55
CA ALA A 67 6.89 6.76 -3.11
C ALA A 67 7.56 5.66 -2.24
N GLY A 68 8.48 4.88 -2.82
CA GLY A 68 9.22 3.86 -2.08
C GLY A 68 10.10 4.47 -0.98
N MET A 69 10.31 3.75 0.12
CA MET A 69 11.08 4.20 1.29
C MET A 69 10.53 5.49 1.93
N ASN A 70 9.25 5.81 1.73
CA ASN A 70 8.62 6.94 2.42
C ASN A 70 8.61 6.71 3.94
N GLN A 71 8.98 7.73 4.72
CA GLN A 71 8.98 7.67 6.17
C GLN A 71 8.02 8.69 6.78
N ARG A 72 7.93 9.91 6.26
CA ARG A 72 7.15 10.97 6.93
C ARG A 72 6.22 11.76 6.02
N ALA A 73 6.32 11.56 4.71
CA ALA A 73 5.55 12.32 3.75
C ALA A 73 4.13 11.75 3.57
N THR A 74 3.25 12.60 3.07
CA THR A 74 2.01 12.20 2.42
C THR A 74 2.23 12.33 0.92
N VAL A 75 2.02 11.25 0.17
CA VAL A 75 2.16 11.25 -1.29
C VAL A 75 0.83 10.84 -1.92
N THR A 76 0.26 11.68 -2.76
CA THR A 76 -0.93 11.37 -3.56
C THR A 76 -0.52 11.27 -5.04
N ILE A 77 -0.88 10.17 -5.69
CA ILE A 77 -0.67 9.92 -7.12
C ILE A 77 -2.05 9.97 -7.80
N ASP A 78 -2.25 10.97 -8.64
CA ASP A 78 -3.46 11.16 -9.44
C ASP A 78 -3.39 10.38 -10.74
N GLY A 79 -3.38 9.06 -10.60
CA GLY A 79 -3.28 8.14 -11.72
C GLY A 79 -2.95 6.73 -11.28
N ASN A 80 -2.31 6.00 -12.18
CA ASN A 80 -1.89 4.62 -11.97
C ASN A 80 -0.43 4.58 -11.54
N ALA A 81 -0.06 3.54 -10.79
CA ALA A 81 1.31 3.31 -10.35
C ALA A 81 1.89 1.99 -10.89
N GLY A 82 3.15 2.04 -11.30
CA GLY A 82 3.91 0.87 -11.74
C GLY A 82 4.28 -0.08 -10.59
N VAL A 83 5.17 -1.03 -10.90
CA VAL A 83 5.60 -2.08 -9.96
C VAL A 83 6.24 -1.47 -8.71
N GLY A 84 5.89 -1.97 -7.52
CA GLY A 84 6.58 -1.62 -6.28
C GLY A 84 6.24 -0.25 -5.72
N VAL A 85 5.08 0.33 -6.03
CA VAL A 85 4.65 1.59 -5.38
C VAL A 85 4.66 1.44 -3.86
N ALA A 86 5.19 2.45 -3.16
CA ALA A 86 5.37 2.47 -1.72
C ALA A 86 6.18 1.29 -1.14
N GLU A 87 7.01 0.64 -1.95
CA GLU A 87 7.90 -0.42 -1.48
C GLU A 87 8.79 0.09 -0.33
N ASN A 88 8.90 -0.73 0.72
CA ASN A 88 9.74 -0.48 1.88
C ASN A 88 9.41 0.86 2.59
N MET A 89 8.17 1.36 2.49
CA MET A 89 7.76 2.52 3.29
C MET A 89 7.78 2.18 4.79
N MET A 90 8.25 3.13 5.59
CA MET A 90 8.45 3.00 7.03
C MET A 90 7.27 3.59 7.83
N SER A 91 6.72 4.71 7.35
CA SER A 91 5.53 5.37 7.88
C SER A 91 5.02 6.43 6.88
N GLY A 92 4.08 7.28 7.29
CA GLY A 92 3.43 8.25 6.40
C GLY A 92 2.29 7.63 5.61
N THR A 93 1.88 8.30 4.54
CA THR A 93 0.74 7.88 3.71
C THR A 93 1.09 7.96 2.24
N VAL A 94 0.70 6.94 1.48
CA VAL A 94 0.72 6.95 0.02
C VAL A 94 -0.69 6.63 -0.48
N ARG A 95 -1.24 7.45 -1.37
CA ARG A 95 -2.54 7.21 -2.01
C ARG A 95 -2.38 7.18 -3.53
N VAL A 96 -2.90 6.15 -4.16
CA VAL A 96 -3.02 5.99 -5.61
C VAL A 96 -4.50 6.05 -5.96
N THR A 97 -4.91 7.04 -6.76
CA THR A 97 -6.33 7.22 -7.15
C THR A 97 -6.77 6.27 -8.28
N GLY A 98 -5.81 5.65 -8.97
CA GLY A 98 -6.05 4.62 -9.98
C GLY A 98 -5.63 3.22 -9.52
N ASP A 99 -5.15 2.42 -10.48
CA ASP A 99 -4.66 1.06 -10.26
C ASP A 99 -3.18 1.04 -9.88
N ALA A 100 -2.78 0.03 -9.11
CA ALA A 100 -1.38 -0.29 -8.81
C ALA A 100 -0.96 -1.61 -9.47
N SER A 101 0.22 -1.63 -10.07
CA SER A 101 0.82 -2.85 -10.62
C SER A 101 1.31 -3.79 -9.51
N GLN A 102 2.14 -4.75 -9.88
CA GLN A 102 2.60 -5.81 -8.99
C GLN A 102 3.40 -5.25 -7.81
N SER A 103 3.39 -5.98 -6.69
CA SER A 103 4.25 -5.71 -5.53
C SER A 103 4.01 -4.35 -4.85
N ALA A 104 2.82 -3.77 -4.97
CA ALA A 104 2.44 -2.57 -4.21
C ALA A 104 2.62 -2.81 -2.70
N GLY A 105 3.29 -1.90 -2.00
CA GLY A 105 3.59 -2.00 -0.56
C GLY A 105 4.55 -3.14 -0.20
N ALA A 106 5.32 -3.68 -1.14
CA ALA A 106 6.26 -4.76 -0.88
C ALA A 106 7.22 -4.40 0.26
N THR A 107 7.43 -5.31 1.20
CA THR A 107 8.38 -5.18 2.34
C THR A 107 8.16 -4.01 3.29
N ALA A 108 7.09 -3.23 3.10
CA ALA A 108 6.82 -2.02 3.88
C ALA A 108 6.59 -2.33 5.36
N HIS A 109 7.17 -1.49 6.21
CA HIS A 109 7.26 -1.66 7.65
C HIS A 109 6.15 -0.94 8.42
N GLY A 110 5.50 0.07 7.84
CA GLY A 110 4.47 0.85 8.52
C GLY A 110 3.87 1.93 7.63
N GLY A 111 2.92 2.67 8.18
CA GLY A 111 2.15 3.69 7.46
C GLY A 111 0.94 3.11 6.71
N LEU A 112 0.31 3.96 5.90
CA LEU A 112 -0.90 3.63 5.16
C LEU A 112 -0.68 3.76 3.66
N LEU A 113 -0.89 2.67 2.92
CA LEU A 113 -1.01 2.67 1.47
C LEU A 113 -2.48 2.50 1.06
N VAL A 114 -3.03 3.49 0.36
CA VAL A 114 -4.38 3.44 -0.21
C VAL A 114 -4.29 3.32 -1.72
N ILE A 115 -5.01 2.36 -2.30
CA ILE A 115 -5.16 2.19 -3.75
C ILE A 115 -6.66 2.20 -4.04
N GLU A 116 -7.14 3.19 -4.78
CA GLU A 116 -8.58 3.34 -5.05
C GLU A 116 -9.08 2.35 -6.10
N GLY A 117 -8.24 1.99 -7.06
CA GLY A 117 -8.49 0.92 -8.03
C GLY A 117 -8.05 -0.46 -7.53
N ASN A 118 -7.57 -1.27 -8.47
CA ASN A 118 -7.09 -2.63 -8.25
C ASN A 118 -5.57 -2.65 -7.97
N ALA A 119 -5.12 -3.69 -7.27
CA ALA A 119 -3.71 -4.03 -7.20
C ALA A 119 -3.44 -5.33 -7.94
N ALA A 120 -2.35 -5.42 -8.71
CA ALA A 120 -2.01 -6.66 -9.40
C ALA A 120 -1.42 -7.71 -8.43
N ALA A 121 -0.66 -8.67 -8.98
CA ALA A 121 -0.08 -9.75 -8.20
C ALA A 121 0.84 -9.26 -7.08
N ARG A 122 0.96 -10.06 -6.01
CA ARG A 122 1.92 -9.84 -4.92
C ARG A 122 1.75 -8.52 -4.17
N CYS A 123 0.55 -7.95 -4.14
CA CYS A 123 0.25 -6.79 -3.29
C CYS A 123 0.58 -7.13 -1.83
N GLY A 124 1.37 -6.31 -1.15
CA GLY A 124 1.81 -6.54 0.23
C GLY A 124 2.79 -7.71 0.40
N ILE A 125 3.49 -8.15 -0.65
CA ILE A 125 4.50 -9.21 -0.52
C ILE A 125 5.56 -8.85 0.53
N SER A 126 5.80 -9.78 1.46
CA SER A 126 6.76 -9.64 2.55
C SER A 126 6.51 -8.41 3.43
N MET A 127 5.29 -7.89 3.52
CA MET A 127 4.94 -6.73 4.37
C MET A 127 5.26 -6.99 5.84
N LYS A 128 5.70 -5.97 6.57
CA LYS A 128 6.27 -6.06 7.93
C LYS A 128 5.62 -5.11 8.94
N GLY A 129 4.45 -4.57 8.61
CA GLY A 129 3.70 -3.70 9.52
C GLY A 129 2.88 -2.61 8.85
N VAL A 130 2.98 -2.45 7.51
CA VAL A 130 2.15 -1.49 6.76
C VAL A 130 0.67 -1.87 6.81
N ASP A 131 -0.19 -0.86 6.78
CA ASP A 131 -1.62 -1.03 6.49
C ASP A 131 -1.85 -0.70 5.00
N ILE A 132 -2.42 -1.63 4.25
CA ILE A 132 -2.74 -1.48 2.82
C ILE A 132 -4.26 -1.60 2.66
N VAL A 133 -4.88 -0.63 2.00
CA VAL A 133 -6.32 -0.65 1.68
C VAL A 133 -6.51 -0.52 0.17
N VAL A 134 -7.15 -1.51 -0.43
CA VAL A 134 -7.42 -1.59 -1.87
C VAL A 134 -8.93 -1.51 -2.12
N GLY A 135 -9.37 -0.49 -2.84
CA GLY A 135 -10.77 -0.23 -3.19
C GLY A 135 -11.34 -1.22 -4.21
N GLY A 136 -10.49 -1.76 -5.07
CA GLY A 136 -10.81 -2.82 -6.02
C GLY A 136 -10.36 -4.21 -5.55
N SER A 137 -9.95 -5.02 -6.53
CA SER A 137 -9.49 -6.41 -6.33
C SER A 137 -7.96 -6.49 -6.26
N ILE A 138 -7.47 -7.59 -5.70
CA ILE A 138 -6.03 -7.92 -5.65
C ILE A 138 -5.70 -9.17 -6.47
N GLY A 139 -4.53 -9.17 -7.10
CA GLY A 139 -4.03 -10.30 -7.89
C GLY A 139 -3.53 -11.49 -7.04
N HIS A 140 -3.04 -12.52 -7.73
CA HIS A 140 -2.50 -13.74 -7.12
C HIS A 140 -1.29 -13.46 -6.21
N MET A 141 -1.06 -14.35 -5.24
CA MET A 141 0.07 -14.32 -4.29
C MET A 141 0.18 -13.02 -3.48
N SER A 142 -0.92 -12.30 -3.32
CA SER A 142 -0.97 -11.13 -2.45
C SER A 142 -0.79 -11.54 -0.99
N ALA A 143 -0.09 -10.70 -0.22
CA ALA A 143 0.40 -10.96 1.13
C ALA A 143 1.30 -12.20 1.25
N PHE A 144 1.93 -12.66 0.15
CA PHE A 144 2.94 -13.72 0.21
C PHE A 144 4.06 -13.34 1.20
N MET A 145 4.39 -14.23 2.13
CA MET A 145 5.36 -13.99 3.21
C MET A 145 5.04 -12.77 4.10
N GLY A 146 3.78 -12.34 4.17
CA GLY A 146 3.38 -11.20 4.99
C GLY A 146 3.65 -11.44 6.48
N GLN A 147 4.58 -10.67 7.06
CA GLN A 147 5.06 -10.83 8.43
C GLN A 147 4.16 -10.14 9.46
N ALA A 148 3.76 -8.90 9.19
CA ALA A 148 2.89 -8.10 10.04
C ALA A 148 2.19 -6.99 9.24
N GLY A 149 1.21 -6.35 9.85
CA GLY A 149 0.40 -5.29 9.22
C GLY A 149 -0.96 -5.81 8.80
N ARG A 150 -1.66 -5.03 7.97
CA ARG A 150 -3.05 -5.30 7.59
C ARG A 150 -3.27 -5.06 6.10
N LEU A 151 -3.97 -5.98 5.45
CA LEU A 151 -4.39 -5.84 4.05
C LEU A 151 -5.92 -5.87 3.99
N VAL A 152 -6.53 -4.78 3.55
CA VAL A 152 -7.99 -4.63 3.37
C VAL A 152 -8.29 -4.60 1.88
N VAL A 153 -9.25 -5.40 1.44
CA VAL A 153 -9.63 -5.55 0.04
C VAL A 153 -11.13 -5.44 -0.09
N LEU A 154 -11.60 -4.42 -0.80
CA LEU A 154 -13.03 -4.17 -1.01
C LEU A 154 -13.61 -5.01 -2.16
N GLY A 155 -12.78 -5.51 -3.07
CA GLY A 155 -13.13 -6.45 -4.14
C GLY A 155 -12.73 -7.90 -3.85
N ASP A 156 -12.36 -8.62 -4.91
CA ASP A 156 -11.96 -10.03 -4.86
C ASP A 156 -10.45 -10.19 -4.64
N ALA A 157 -10.04 -11.38 -4.18
CA ALA A 157 -8.64 -11.78 -4.10
C ALA A 157 -8.35 -12.99 -5.00
N GLY A 158 -7.25 -12.89 -5.76
CA GLY A 158 -6.75 -13.96 -6.62
C GLY A 158 -6.21 -15.17 -5.87
N GLU A 159 -5.58 -16.08 -6.63
CA GLU A 159 -5.06 -17.35 -6.10
C GLU A 159 -3.92 -17.18 -5.08
N ALA A 160 -3.77 -18.15 -4.19
CA ALA A 160 -2.70 -18.22 -3.19
C ALA A 160 -2.61 -17.00 -2.27
N LEU A 161 -3.77 -16.49 -1.82
CA LEU A 161 -3.82 -15.37 -0.87
C LEU A 161 -3.12 -15.74 0.45
N GLY A 162 -2.22 -14.87 0.89
CA GLY A 162 -1.53 -15.01 2.17
C GLY A 162 -0.61 -16.23 2.24
N ASP A 163 -0.05 -16.67 1.12
CA ASP A 163 0.87 -17.79 1.12
C ASP A 163 2.09 -17.52 2.04
N SER A 164 2.43 -18.47 2.92
CA SER A 164 3.47 -18.34 3.95
C SER A 164 3.28 -17.16 4.92
N LEU A 165 2.04 -16.92 5.37
CA LEU A 165 1.71 -15.82 6.28
C LEU A 165 2.25 -16.00 7.71
N TYR A 166 2.59 -14.87 8.35
CA TYR A 166 2.85 -14.79 9.80
C TYR A 166 1.74 -13.98 10.52
N GLU A 167 2.04 -12.81 11.10
CA GLU A 167 1.08 -12.04 11.92
C GLU A 167 0.21 -11.06 11.12
N THR A 168 0.35 -11.03 9.79
CA THR A 168 -0.47 -10.17 8.92
C THR A 168 -1.95 -10.56 9.03
N ARG A 169 -2.82 -9.55 9.13
CA ARG A 169 -4.27 -9.72 9.11
C ARG A 169 -4.83 -9.26 7.77
N ILE A 170 -5.61 -10.11 7.12
CA ILE A 170 -6.18 -9.81 5.81
C ILE A 170 -7.70 -9.76 5.94
N TYR A 171 -8.33 -8.75 5.38
CA TYR A 171 -9.78 -8.56 5.34
C TYR A 171 -10.22 -8.48 3.88
N VAL A 172 -11.10 -9.37 3.43
CA VAL A 172 -11.61 -9.38 2.06
C VAL A 172 -13.13 -9.32 2.09
N ARG A 173 -13.71 -8.34 1.40
CA ARG A 173 -15.17 -8.20 1.25
C ARG A 173 -15.73 -9.13 0.19
N GLY A 174 -15.03 -9.26 -0.93
CA GLY A 174 -15.41 -10.14 -2.03
C GLY A 174 -15.02 -11.60 -1.81
N THR A 175 -14.81 -12.30 -2.91
CA THR A 175 -14.45 -13.71 -2.93
C THR A 175 -12.93 -13.91 -2.95
N VAL A 176 -12.47 -15.01 -2.34
CA VAL A 176 -11.07 -15.42 -2.40
C VAL A 176 -10.96 -16.68 -3.23
N ALA A 177 -10.20 -16.63 -4.33
CA ALA A 177 -10.09 -17.75 -5.27
C ALA A 177 -9.44 -18.99 -4.63
N SER A 178 -8.31 -18.81 -3.94
CA SER A 178 -7.67 -19.87 -3.15
C SER A 178 -6.75 -19.27 -2.09
N LEU A 179 -6.54 -20.02 -1.01
CA LEU A 179 -5.60 -19.66 0.05
C LEU A 179 -4.23 -20.28 -0.21
N GLY A 180 -3.20 -19.54 0.18
CA GLY A 180 -1.82 -20.01 0.19
C GLY A 180 -1.50 -20.92 1.37
N ALA A 181 -0.26 -21.42 1.41
CA ALA A 181 0.21 -22.23 2.54
C ALA A 181 0.14 -21.42 3.84
N ASP A 182 -0.26 -22.08 4.92
CA ASP A 182 -0.42 -21.49 6.26
C ASP A 182 -1.40 -20.30 6.35
N CYS A 183 -2.24 -20.04 5.34
CA CYS A 183 -3.33 -19.07 5.43
C CYS A 183 -4.66 -19.77 5.70
N ILE A 184 -5.43 -19.27 6.67
CA ILE A 184 -6.78 -19.77 6.95
C ILE A 184 -7.76 -18.63 7.21
N VAL A 185 -9.05 -18.90 7.02
CA VAL A 185 -10.12 -18.06 7.55
C VAL A 185 -9.97 -18.00 9.07
N LYS A 186 -10.14 -16.81 9.63
CA LYS A 186 -10.08 -16.53 11.06
C LYS A 186 -11.39 -15.92 11.53
N GLU A 187 -11.72 -16.17 12.80
CA GLU A 187 -12.89 -15.58 13.44
C GLU A 187 -12.84 -14.04 13.39
N MET A 188 -13.96 -13.41 13.01
CA MET A 188 -14.15 -11.97 13.06
C MET A 188 -14.74 -11.57 14.42
N ARG A 189 -14.00 -10.77 15.20
CA ARG A 189 -14.33 -10.35 16.57
C ARG A 189 -14.55 -8.84 16.57
N ASP A 190 -15.12 -8.29 17.63
CA ASP A 190 -15.44 -6.86 17.72
C ASP A 190 -14.19 -5.97 17.56
N GLU A 191 -13.05 -6.35 18.13
CA GLU A 191 -11.78 -5.65 17.95
C GLU A 191 -11.31 -5.61 16.49
N HIS A 192 -11.60 -6.66 15.71
CA HIS A 192 -11.28 -6.70 14.28
C HIS A 192 -12.22 -5.83 13.46
N ARG A 193 -13.50 -5.75 13.86
CA ARG A 193 -14.48 -4.88 13.21
C ARG A 193 -14.17 -3.41 13.48
N ALA A 194 -13.77 -3.08 14.70
CA ALA A 194 -13.32 -1.74 15.07
C ALA A 194 -12.05 -1.33 14.31
N GLU A 195 -11.05 -2.21 14.27
CA GLU A 195 -9.83 -1.98 13.49
C GLU A 195 -10.12 -1.80 11.99
N LEU A 196 -10.98 -2.65 11.42
CA LEU A 196 -11.36 -2.53 10.02
C LEU A 196 -12.13 -1.23 9.74
N ARG A 197 -12.99 -0.78 10.65
CA ARG A 197 -13.65 0.53 10.56
C ARG A 197 -12.62 1.66 10.51
N GLU A 198 -11.64 1.66 11.41
CA GLU A 198 -10.59 2.69 11.45
C GLU A 198 -9.79 2.75 10.13
N LEU A 199 -9.45 1.59 9.55
CA LEU A 199 -8.74 1.52 8.27
C LEU A 199 -9.58 2.03 7.09
N LEU A 200 -10.86 1.66 7.05
CA LEU A 200 -11.79 2.11 6.02
C LEU A 200 -11.99 3.63 6.10
N ASP A 201 -12.17 4.18 7.31
CA ASP A 201 -12.33 5.61 7.54
C ASP A 201 -11.06 6.38 7.15
N ALA A 202 -9.87 5.89 7.54
CA ALA A 202 -8.59 6.49 7.17
C ALA A 202 -8.32 6.44 5.66
N ALA A 203 -8.78 5.39 4.98
CA ALA A 203 -8.71 5.25 3.54
C ALA A 203 -9.86 5.97 2.79
N GLY A 204 -10.85 6.49 3.49
CA GLY A 204 -11.98 7.21 2.90
C GLY A 204 -12.99 6.31 2.18
N PHE A 205 -13.12 5.04 2.58
CA PHE A 205 -14.09 4.10 2.04
C PHE A 205 -15.27 3.89 2.99
N ASP A 206 -16.48 4.07 2.47
CA ASP A 206 -17.71 3.74 3.18
C ASP A 206 -18.13 2.30 2.89
N ALA A 207 -17.64 1.37 3.70
CA ALA A 207 -18.04 -0.04 3.67
C ALA A 207 -18.37 -0.53 5.08
N ASP A 208 -19.18 -1.58 5.19
CA ASP A 208 -19.50 -2.19 6.48
C ASP A 208 -18.49 -3.29 6.81
N PRO A 209 -17.72 -3.19 7.92
CA PRO A 209 -16.84 -4.25 8.42
C PRO A 209 -17.52 -5.62 8.58
N THR A 210 -18.85 -5.67 8.69
CA THR A 210 -19.56 -6.95 8.78
C THR A 210 -19.61 -7.75 7.49
N GLU A 211 -19.34 -7.11 6.35
CA GLU A 211 -19.30 -7.74 5.03
C GLU A 211 -17.95 -8.41 4.71
N PHE A 212 -16.97 -8.29 5.61
CA PHE A 212 -15.61 -8.79 5.36
C PHE A 212 -15.36 -10.13 6.05
N THR A 213 -14.66 -11.01 5.33
CA THR A 213 -14.04 -12.21 5.90
C THR A 213 -12.60 -11.90 6.30
N ARG A 214 -12.21 -12.37 7.49
CA ARG A 214 -10.84 -12.23 8.00
C ARG A 214 -10.01 -13.47 7.72
N TYR A 215 -8.76 -13.28 7.32
CA TYR A 215 -7.76 -14.32 7.13
C TYR A 215 -6.50 -14.00 7.93
N GLY A 216 -5.72 -15.04 8.24
CA GLY A 216 -4.48 -14.93 8.99
C GLY A 216 -3.74 -16.26 9.07
N SER A 217 -2.52 -16.24 9.62
CA SER A 217 -1.67 -17.44 9.66
C SER A 217 -2.27 -18.56 10.51
N ALA A 218 -2.22 -19.80 10.03
CA ALA A 218 -2.48 -20.99 10.83
C ALA A 218 -1.35 -21.29 11.84
N ARG A 219 -0.25 -20.53 11.79
CA ARG A 219 0.93 -20.59 12.68
C ARG A 219 1.63 -21.95 12.65
N ARG A 220 1.64 -22.62 11.50
CA ARG A 220 2.30 -23.93 11.32
C ARG A 220 3.73 -23.79 10.79
N LEU A 221 4.06 -22.68 10.14
CA LEU A 221 5.38 -22.44 9.54
C LEU A 221 6.28 -21.53 10.40
N TYR A 222 5.94 -21.35 11.69
CA TYR A 222 6.74 -20.54 12.62
C TYR A 222 8.02 -21.22 13.07
N ASN A 223 8.03 -22.56 13.03
CA ASN A 223 9.18 -23.38 13.38
C ASN A 223 9.42 -24.39 12.25
N PHE A 224 10.69 -24.62 11.93
CA PHE A 224 11.06 -25.67 11.00
C PHE A 224 10.68 -27.04 11.59
N HIS A 225 9.87 -27.78 10.84
CA HIS A 225 9.52 -29.17 11.15
C HIS A 225 9.86 -30.01 9.93
N VAL A 226 10.72 -31.01 10.10
CA VAL A 226 11.20 -31.89 9.00
C VAL A 226 10.04 -32.61 8.29
N ASP A 227 8.93 -32.84 8.99
CA ASP A 227 7.75 -33.50 8.44
C ASP A 227 6.92 -32.57 7.51
N ASN A 228 7.14 -31.25 7.57
CA ASN A 228 6.44 -30.26 6.75
C ASN A 228 7.20 -29.91 5.45
N THR A 229 8.23 -30.67 5.07
CA THR A 229 9.10 -30.35 3.91
C THR A 229 8.33 -30.20 2.58
N SER A 230 7.16 -30.85 2.44
CA SER A 230 6.28 -30.72 1.26
C SER A 230 5.29 -29.56 1.33
N SER A 231 5.25 -28.82 2.45
CA SER A 231 4.31 -27.72 2.72
C SER A 231 4.99 -26.34 2.80
N TYR A 232 6.32 -26.30 2.64
CA TYR A 232 7.13 -25.10 2.38
C TYR A 232 7.31 -24.93 0.88
#